data_AF-A0A938K2Y9-F1
#
_entry.id   AF-A0A938K2Y9-F1
#
_cell.length_a   1.000
_cell.length_b   1.000
_cell.length_c   1.000
_cell.angle_alpha   90.00
_cell.angle_beta   90.00
_cell.angle_gamma   90.00
#
_symmetry.space_group_name_H-M   'P 1'
#
loop_
_entity.id
_entity.type
_entity.pdbx_description
1 polymer ?
#
loop_
_entity_poly.entity_id
_entity_poly.type
_entity_poly.pdbx_seq_one_letter_code
_entity_poly.pdbx_strand_id
1 'polypeptide(L)' 'MNLDAIQHELRTAGLDGWLFFDHHLRDPLAYHVLGLDLASHVSRRWYYFIPARGEPRGLIHKV' A
#
# COMPACT_ATOMS: atom_id res chain seq x y z
N MET A 1 -3.55 2.36 9.29
CA MET A 1 -2.25 2.73 8.71
C MET A 1 -1.62 3.86 9.51
N ASN A 2 -0.36 3.75 9.93
CA ASN A 2 0.42 4.85 10.52
C ASN A 2 1.40 5.40 9.47
N LEU A 3 0.96 6.43 8.71
CA LEU A 3 1.71 6.95 7.57
C LEU A 3 3.05 7.57 7.98
N ASP A 4 3.06 8.36 9.05
CA ASP A 4 4.25 9.09 9.50
C ASP A 4 5.38 8.13 9.90
N ALA A 5 5.04 7.04 10.60
CA ALA A 5 6.00 6.00 10.94
C ALA A 5 6.56 5.31 9.70
N ILE A 6 5.70 4.92 8.75
CA ILE A 6 6.14 4.29 7.50
C ILE A 6 7.08 5.21 6.72
N GLN A 7 6.71 6.48 6.55
CA GLN A 7 7.54 7.43 5.81
C GLN A 7 8.84 7.78 6.55
N HIS A 8 8.83 7.76 7.89
CA HIS A 8 10.05 7.88 8.68
C HIS A 8 11.01 6.72 8.40
N GLU A 9 10.53 5.48 8.50
CA GLU A 9 11.36 4.29 8.25
C GLU A 9 11.87 4.23 6.81
N LEU A 10 11.05 4.61 5.82
CA LEU A 10 11.49 4.69 4.42
C LEU A 10 12.67 5.65 4.25
N ARG A 11 12.61 6.83 4.89
CA ARG A 11 13.72 7.80 4.85
C ARG A 11 14.96 7.28 5.57
N THR A 12 14.79 6.66 6.74
CA THR A 12 15.90 6.07 7.52
C THR A 12 16.59 4.94 6.74
N ALA A 13 15.82 4.13 6.00
CA ALA A 13 16.32 3.08 5.14
C ALA A 13 16.91 3.56 3.80
N GLY A 14 16.82 4.86 3.49
CA GLY A 14 17.27 5.41 2.20
C GLY A 14 16.44 4.94 0.99
N LEU A 15 15.17 4.58 1.23
CA LEU A 15 14.24 4.12 0.20
C LEU A 15 13.33 5.27 -0.25
N ASP A 16 12.99 5.31 -1.54
CA ASP A 16 12.12 6.36 -2.09
C ASP A 16 10.63 6.12 -1.82
N GLY A 17 10.25 4.88 -1.49
CA GLY A 17 8.87 4.54 -1.20
C GLY A 17 8.62 3.03 -1.09
N TRP A 18 7.37 2.69 -0.77
CA TRP A 18 6.87 1.34 -0.70
C TRP A 18 5.70 1.18 -1.67
N LEU A 19 5.84 0.29 -2.65
CA LEU A 19 4.77 -0.08 -3.57
C LEU A 19 4.10 -1.37 -3.10
N PHE A 20 2.83 -1.27 -2.72
CA PHE A 20 1.96 -2.41 -2.48
C PHE A 20 1.30 -2.83 -3.79
N PHE A 21 1.09 -4.14 -3.93
CA PHE A 21 0.41 -4.75 -5.05
C PHE A 21 -0.31 -6.00 -4.56
N ASP A 22 -1.56 -6.19 -4.98
CA ASP A 22 -2.24 -7.45 -4.76
C ASP A 22 -3.23 -7.81 -5.88
N HIS A 23 -3.53 -9.11 -5.96
CA HIS A 23 -4.59 -9.70 -6.75
C HIS A 23 -5.04 -11.01 -6.10
N HIS A 24 -6.33 -11.15 -5.79
CA HIS A 24 -6.90 -12.30 -5.10
C HIS A 24 -6.34 -12.55 -3.68
N LEU A 25 -6.09 -11.50 -2.88
CA LEU A 25 -5.71 -11.62 -1.46
C LEU A 25 -4.41 -12.42 -1.24
N ARG A 26 -3.45 -12.29 -2.15
CA ARG A 26 -2.16 -12.99 -2.12
C ARG A 26 -1.14 -12.33 -1.21
N ASP A 27 -1.31 -11.05 -0.91
CA ASP A 27 -0.50 -10.32 0.06
C ASP A 27 -1.35 -9.86 1.26
N PRO A 28 -1.62 -10.74 2.25
CA PRO A 28 -2.34 -10.38 3.46
C PRO A 28 -1.66 -9.24 4.25
N LEU A 29 -0.34 -9.11 4.16
CA LEU A 29 0.41 -8.09 4.89
C LEU A 29 0.03 -6.69 4.38
N ALA A 30 -0.13 -6.53 3.06
CA ALA A 30 -0.57 -5.26 2.47
C ALA A 30 -1.90 -4.77 3.09
N TYR A 31 -2.87 -5.67 3.29
CA TYR A 31 -4.17 -5.30 3.90
C TYR A 31 -4.02 -4.86 5.36
N HIS A 32 -3.19 -5.54 6.14
CA HIS A 32 -2.92 -5.16 7.53
C HIS A 32 -2.22 -3.80 7.62
N VAL A 33 -1.19 -3.58 6.81
CA VAL A 33 -0.41 -2.34 6.82
C VAL A 33 -1.27 -1.15 6.37
N LEU A 34 -2.04 -1.32 5.29
CA LEU A 34 -2.91 -0.30 4.73
C LEU A 34 -4.21 -0.12 5.53
N GLY A 35 -4.55 -1.05 6.42
CA GLY A 35 -5.81 -1.04 7.17
C GLY A 35 -7.04 -1.26 6.27
N LEU A 36 -6.88 -2.06 5.21
CA LEU A 36 -7.95 -2.43 4.29
C LEU A 36 -8.71 -3.66 4.83
N ASP A 37 -10.03 -3.69 4.64
CA ASP A 37 -10.86 -4.82 5.03
C ASP A 37 -10.66 -6.01 4.08
N LEU A 38 -10.34 -7.18 4.65
CA LEU A 38 -10.17 -8.46 3.96
C LEU A 38 -11.51 -9.04 3.45
N ALA A 39 -12.66 -8.49 3.87
CA ALA A 39 -13.99 -9.01 3.54
C ALA A 39 -14.44 -8.78 2.09
N SER A 40 -13.67 -8.02 1.28
CA SER A 40 -14.05 -7.69 -0.10
C SER A 40 -13.44 -8.66 -1.12
N HIS A 41 -14.23 -9.11 -2.11
CA HIS A 41 -13.75 -9.92 -3.23
C HIS A 41 -12.78 -9.10 -4.10
N VAL A 42 -11.48 -9.19 -3.84
CA VAL A 42 -10.44 -8.50 -4.63
C VAL A 42 -10.15 -9.27 -5.92
N SER A 43 -11.03 -9.12 -6.92
CA SER A 43 -10.92 -9.74 -8.25
C SER A 43 -10.16 -8.90 -9.29
N ARG A 44 -9.78 -7.67 -8.93
CA ARG A 44 -9.02 -6.74 -9.79
C ARG A 44 -7.66 -6.45 -9.16
N ARG A 45 -6.65 -6.27 -10.01
CA ARG A 45 -5.33 -5.80 -9.58
C ARG A 45 -5.43 -4.38 -9.08
N TRP A 46 -4.71 -4.09 -8.01
CA TRP A 46 -4.53 -2.74 -7.51
C TRP A 46 -3.07 -2.52 -7.08
N TYR A 47 -2.68 -1.26 -7.07
CA TYR A 47 -1.39 -0.81 -6.58
C TYR A 47 -1.61 0.36 -5.63
N TYR A 48 -0.79 0.45 -4.59
CA TYR A 48 -0.79 1.59 -3.68
C TYR A 48 0.64 1.96 -3.33
N PHE A 49 1.04 3.18 -3.65
CA PHE A 49 2.39 3.68 -3.44
C PHE A 49 2.42 4.65 -2.26
N ILE A 50 3.27 4.37 -1.28
CA ILE A 50 3.61 5.29 -0.19
C ILE A 50 5.00 5.85 -0.48
N PRO A 51 5.13 7.11 -0.91
CA PRO A 51 6.45 7.72 -1.08
C PRO A 51 7.09 8.02 0.28
N ALA A 52 8.41 8.11 0.34
CA ALA A 52 9.13 8.53 1.55
C ALA A 52 8.82 9.99 1.95
N ARG A 53 8.33 10.80 1.01
CA ARG A 53 7.86 12.19 1.19
C ARG A 53 6.66 12.46 0.29
N GLY A 54 5.62 13.09 0.82
CA GLY A 54 4.43 13.49 0.07
C GLY A 54 3.27 12.51 0.21
N GLU A 55 2.28 12.65 -0.67
CA GLU A 55 1.00 11.96 -0.56
C GLU A 55 1.03 10.56 -1.17
N PRO A 56 0.51 9.53 -0.46
CA PRO A 56 0.28 8.22 -1.05
C PRO A 56 -0.62 8.26 -2.28
N ARG A 57 -0.41 7.33 -3.22
CA ARG A 57 -1.20 7.25 -4.46
C ARG A 57 -1.60 5.82 -4.80
N GLY A 58 -2.89 5.63 -5.04
CA GLY A 58 -3.44 4.38 -5.57
C GLY A 58 -3.54 4.38 -7.09
N LEU A 59 -3.31 3.22 -7.69
CA LEU A 59 -3.69 2.90 -9.07
C LEU A 59 -4.60 1.68 -9.02
N ILE A 60 -5.88 1.90 -9.31
CA ILE A 60 -6.93 0.87 -9.27
C ILE A 60 -7.58 0.71 -10.63
N HIS A 61 -8.23 -0.43 -10.82
CA HIS A 61 -9.10 -0.63 -11.98
C HIS A 61 -10.24 0.42 -11.96
N LYS A 62 -10.50 1.04 -13.11
CA LYS A 62 -11.52 2.11 -13.24
C LYS A 62 -12.96 1.58 -13.27
N VAL A 63 -13.13 0.29 -13.56
CA VAL A 63 -14.40 -0.34 -13.93
C VAL A 63 -14.85 -1.35 -12.90
#